data_AF-A0A2D5XV34-F1
#
_entry.id   AF-A0A2D5XV34-F1
#
_cell.length_a   1.000
_cell.length_b   1.000
_cell.length_c   1.000
_cell.angle_alpha   90.00
_cell.angle_beta   90.00
_cell.angle_gamma   90.00
#
_symmetry.space_group_name_H-M   'P 1'
#
loop_
_entity.id
_entity.type
_entity.pdbx_description
1 polymer ?
#
loop_
_entity_poly.entity_id
_entity_poly.type
_entity_poly.pdbx_seq_one_letter_code
_entity_poly.pdbx_strand_id
1 'polypeptide(L)'
;MNLVKALLRLVFFWKKPRSVVPVVRLSGVIASSSQMRRGLSLEAVEPQLKKAFAIRGAKAVALIINSPGGSPVQSALIGKRVRDLARKANVPVLAFCEDVAASGGYWLAASADEIYANAASVVGSIGVVSAGFGFDRAIEKLGVDRRVYTAGTNKMILDPFQAEKDTDVARLKSLQAEIHQQFIAHVTERRGGKLKGDHDDLFSGAFWTGATAVELGLIDGLADCRGLVTERFGDTTDLMTIEPKKRLFGGFGGLPGMQAGRLVEEAVDVAVERALLARFGL
;
A
#
# COMPACT_ATOMS: atom_id res chain seq x y z
N MET A 1 -22.22 34.97 -39.41
CA MET A 1 -21.79 33.69 -38.77
C MET A 1 -20.67 33.84 -37.71
N ASN A 2 -20.31 35.07 -37.29
CA ASN A 2 -19.21 35.31 -36.31
C ASN A 2 -19.67 35.84 -34.94
N LEU A 3 -20.90 36.31 -34.79
CA LEU A 3 -21.38 36.85 -33.51
C LEU A 3 -21.70 35.75 -32.47
N VAL A 4 -22.29 34.63 -32.92
CA VAL A 4 -22.65 33.50 -32.04
C VAL A 4 -21.40 32.78 -31.51
N LYS A 5 -20.35 32.63 -32.33
CA LYS A 5 -19.04 32.09 -31.89
C LYS A 5 -18.30 33.02 -30.93
N ALA A 6 -18.44 34.34 -31.11
CA ALA A 6 -17.87 35.34 -30.19
C ALA A 6 -18.62 35.38 -28.86
N LEU A 7 -19.97 35.30 -28.87
CA LEU A 7 -20.80 35.19 -27.66
C LEU A 7 -20.56 33.87 -26.91
N LEU A 8 -20.45 32.74 -27.62
CA LEU A 8 -20.12 31.45 -27.00
C LEU A 8 -18.72 31.45 -26.38
N ARG A 9 -17.76 32.17 -26.98
CA ARG A 9 -16.44 32.39 -26.37
C ARG A 9 -16.54 33.28 -25.13
N LEU A 10 -17.35 34.34 -25.13
CA LEU A 10 -17.54 35.22 -23.98
C LEU A 10 -18.23 34.52 -22.79
N VAL A 11 -19.20 33.64 -23.05
CA VAL A 11 -19.89 32.86 -22.01
C VAL A 11 -18.99 31.76 -21.42
N PHE A 12 -18.03 31.25 -22.18
CA PHE A 12 -17.04 30.26 -21.70
C PHE A 12 -15.75 30.88 -21.11
N PHE A 13 -15.54 32.20 -21.23
CA PHE A 13 -14.26 32.84 -20.90
C PHE A 13 -14.03 33.12 -19.41
N TRP A 14 -15.00 32.84 -18.53
CA TRP A 14 -14.92 33.29 -17.14
C TRP A 14 -14.81 32.21 -16.07
N LYS A 15 -14.87 30.92 -16.44
CA LYS A 15 -14.45 29.86 -15.52
C LYS A 15 -12.98 29.57 -15.73
N LYS A 16 -12.12 30.08 -14.84
CA LYS A 16 -10.74 29.60 -14.72
C LYS A 16 -10.78 28.06 -14.75
N PRO A 17 -9.91 27.39 -15.54
CA PRO A 17 -9.85 25.94 -15.53
C PRO A 17 -9.60 25.50 -14.09
N ARG A 18 -10.51 24.67 -13.56
CA ARG A 18 -10.40 24.17 -12.18
C ARG A 18 -9.09 23.40 -12.05
N SER A 19 -8.31 23.74 -11.01
CA SER A 19 -7.18 22.91 -10.61
C SER A 19 -7.69 21.51 -10.32
N VAL A 20 -6.94 20.47 -10.70
CA VAL A 20 -7.31 19.08 -10.44
C VAL A 20 -6.19 18.40 -9.67
N VAL A 21 -6.57 17.59 -8.69
CA VAL A 21 -5.69 16.65 -7.99
C VAL A 21 -6.32 15.26 -8.15
N PRO A 22 -5.77 14.39 -9.01
CA PRO A 22 -6.20 13.01 -9.13
C PRO A 22 -5.89 12.24 -7.85
N VAL A 23 -6.86 11.46 -7.37
CA VAL A 23 -6.75 10.69 -6.13
C VAL A 23 -6.78 9.21 -6.45
N VAL A 24 -5.75 8.47 -6.01
CA VAL A 24 -5.68 7.01 -6.11
C VAL A 24 -5.68 6.41 -4.72
N ARG A 25 -6.59 5.46 -4.47
CA ARG A 25 -6.70 4.77 -3.19
C ARG A 25 -5.91 3.45 -3.24
N LEU A 26 -5.03 3.27 -2.26
CA LEU A 26 -4.18 2.11 -2.03
C LEU A 26 -4.59 1.52 -0.66
N SER A 27 -5.61 0.68 -0.68
CA SER A 27 -6.21 0.12 0.54
C SER A 27 -6.15 -1.40 0.57
N GLY A 28 -6.02 -1.95 1.78
CA GLY A 28 -5.99 -3.38 2.05
C GLY A 28 -4.59 -3.98 2.07
N VAL A 29 -4.56 -5.32 2.17
CA VAL A 29 -3.32 -6.10 2.27
C VAL A 29 -2.56 -6.08 0.95
N ILE A 30 -1.28 -5.73 0.99
CA ILE A 30 -0.39 -5.75 -0.17
C ILE A 30 -0.03 -7.20 -0.48
N ALA A 31 -0.51 -7.73 -1.60
CA ALA A 31 -0.26 -9.10 -1.99
C ALA A 31 -0.36 -9.26 -3.50
N SER A 32 0.25 -10.30 -4.05
CA SER A 32 0.02 -10.67 -5.45
C SER A 32 -1.47 -10.99 -5.66
N SER A 33 -2.05 -10.47 -6.74
CA SER A 33 -3.38 -10.84 -7.18
C SER A 33 -3.41 -12.32 -7.54
N SER A 34 -4.43 -13.05 -7.07
CA SER A 34 -4.75 -14.39 -7.55
C SER A 34 -6.20 -14.42 -8.03
N GLN A 35 -6.63 -15.51 -8.69
CA GLN A 35 -8.03 -15.67 -9.09
C GLN A 35 -9.02 -15.58 -7.91
N MET A 36 -8.54 -15.85 -6.68
CA MET A 36 -9.34 -15.99 -5.46
C MET A 36 -9.13 -14.87 -4.43
N ARG A 37 -8.12 -13.99 -4.60
CA ARG A 37 -7.83 -12.90 -3.65
C ARG A 37 -7.54 -11.58 -4.34
N ARG A 38 -8.21 -10.51 -3.90
CA ARG A 38 -7.95 -9.14 -4.36
C ARG A 38 -6.94 -8.45 -3.47
N GLY A 39 -5.68 -8.85 -3.57
CA GLY A 39 -4.58 -8.13 -2.95
C GLY A 39 -4.31 -6.79 -3.61
N LEU A 40 -3.82 -5.82 -2.84
CA LEU A 40 -3.23 -4.59 -3.36
C LEU A 40 -1.93 -4.94 -4.09
N SER A 41 -2.04 -5.14 -5.42
CA SER A 41 -0.94 -5.54 -6.31
C SER A 41 -0.68 -4.49 -7.38
N LEU A 42 0.53 -4.48 -7.96
CA LEU A 42 0.86 -3.60 -9.08
C LEU A 42 -0.12 -3.80 -10.25
N GLU A 43 -0.42 -5.05 -10.61
CA GLU A 43 -1.37 -5.38 -11.68
C GLU A 43 -2.74 -4.72 -11.45
N ALA A 44 -3.24 -4.77 -10.21
CA ALA A 44 -4.55 -4.25 -9.86
C ALA A 44 -4.62 -2.71 -9.86
N VAL A 45 -3.54 -2.01 -9.50
CA VAL A 45 -3.54 -0.54 -9.35
C VAL A 45 -2.90 0.23 -10.50
N GLU A 46 -2.10 -0.44 -11.34
CA GLU A 46 -1.40 0.24 -12.44
C GLU A 46 -2.34 1.01 -13.38
N PRO A 47 -3.53 0.49 -13.77
CA PRO A 47 -4.44 1.25 -14.63
C PRO A 47 -4.89 2.58 -14.00
N GLN A 48 -5.17 2.59 -12.69
CA GLN A 48 -5.55 3.79 -11.93
C GLN A 48 -4.38 4.76 -11.84
N LEU A 49 -3.18 4.27 -11.51
CA LEU A 49 -1.96 5.08 -11.48
C LEU A 49 -1.69 5.74 -12.85
N LYS A 50 -1.71 4.95 -13.94
CA LYS A 50 -1.53 5.46 -15.31
C LYS A 50 -2.55 6.56 -15.63
N LYS A 51 -3.82 6.37 -15.25
CA LYS A 51 -4.87 7.37 -15.49
C LYS A 51 -4.65 8.63 -14.66
N ALA A 52 -4.28 8.51 -13.39
CA ALA A 52 -4.01 9.64 -12.50
C ALA A 52 -2.87 10.51 -13.06
N PHE A 53 -1.73 9.91 -13.40
CA PHE A 53 -0.57 10.63 -13.93
C PHE A 53 -0.72 11.11 -15.39
N ALA A 54 -1.75 10.67 -16.11
CA ALA A 54 -2.05 11.14 -17.47
C ALA A 54 -2.87 12.44 -17.51
N ILE A 55 -3.39 12.90 -16.36
CA ILE A 55 -4.22 14.12 -16.29
C ILE A 55 -3.32 15.35 -16.44
N ARG A 56 -3.48 16.04 -17.58
CA ARG A 56 -2.72 17.25 -17.90
C ARG A 56 -3.10 18.40 -16.97
N GLY A 57 -2.10 19.12 -16.48
CA GLY A 57 -2.31 20.26 -15.58
C GLY A 57 -2.70 19.89 -14.15
N ALA A 58 -2.61 18.60 -13.78
CA ALA A 58 -2.76 18.17 -12.40
C ALA A 58 -1.75 18.90 -11.51
N LYS A 59 -2.20 19.44 -10.36
CA LYS A 59 -1.33 20.15 -9.41
C LYS A 59 -0.45 19.19 -8.62
N ALA A 60 -1.00 18.02 -8.31
CA ALA A 60 -0.36 16.91 -7.62
C ALA A 60 -1.15 15.63 -7.95
N VAL A 61 -0.57 14.46 -7.68
CA VAL A 61 -1.33 13.20 -7.53
C VAL A 61 -1.38 12.85 -6.05
N ALA A 62 -2.58 12.63 -5.53
CA ALA A 62 -2.79 12.20 -4.16
C ALA A 62 -2.91 10.67 -4.08
N LEU A 63 -2.15 10.07 -3.16
CA LEU A 63 -2.26 8.66 -2.79
C LEU A 63 -2.91 8.58 -1.42
N ILE A 64 -4.09 7.97 -1.34
CA ILE A 64 -4.74 7.66 -0.07
C ILE A 64 -4.33 6.25 0.32
N ILE A 65 -3.70 6.09 1.48
CA ILE A 65 -3.11 4.83 1.91
C ILE A 65 -3.81 4.37 3.19
N ASN A 66 -4.41 3.19 3.13
CA ASN A 66 -4.95 2.51 4.31
C ASN A 66 -4.56 1.03 4.24
N SER A 67 -3.36 0.68 4.71
CA SER A 67 -2.79 -0.64 4.54
C SER A 67 -1.94 -1.07 5.74
N PRO A 68 -2.15 -2.29 6.27
CA PRO A 68 -1.29 -2.88 7.29
C PRO A 68 0.05 -3.38 6.74
N GLY A 69 0.27 -3.29 5.43
CA GLY A 69 1.43 -3.81 4.72
C GLY A 69 1.16 -5.13 4.01
N GLY A 70 2.21 -5.95 3.86
CA GLY A 70 2.15 -7.24 3.17
C GLY A 70 3.43 -7.55 2.40
N SER A 71 3.30 -7.96 1.15
CA SER A 71 4.39 -8.37 0.28
C SER A 71 5.43 -7.25 0.07
N PRO A 72 6.71 -7.46 0.41
CA PRO A 72 7.76 -6.47 0.15
C PRO A 72 7.95 -6.24 -1.36
N VAL A 73 7.80 -7.30 -2.17
CA VAL A 73 7.93 -7.22 -3.63
C VAL A 73 6.83 -6.34 -4.24
N GLN A 74 5.56 -6.56 -3.89
CA GLN A 74 4.48 -5.73 -4.42
C GLN A 74 4.58 -4.28 -3.93
N SER A 75 5.01 -4.07 -2.69
CA SER A 75 5.28 -2.72 -2.14
C SER A 75 6.34 -1.98 -2.97
N ALA A 76 7.48 -2.65 -3.24
CA ALA A 76 8.56 -2.10 -4.06
C ALA A 76 8.13 -1.83 -5.51
N LEU A 77 7.38 -2.75 -6.13
CA LEU A 77 6.88 -2.62 -7.50
C LEU A 77 5.90 -1.45 -7.65
N ILE A 78 4.94 -1.31 -6.74
CA ILE A 78 3.97 -0.20 -6.75
C ILE A 78 4.70 1.12 -6.47
N GLY A 79 5.56 1.17 -5.45
CA GLY A 79 6.33 2.36 -5.10
C GLY A 79 7.23 2.85 -6.24
N LYS A 80 7.98 1.93 -6.87
CA LYS A 80 8.76 2.23 -8.07
C LYS A 80 7.88 2.76 -9.20
N ARG A 81 6.71 2.15 -9.43
CA ARG A 81 5.80 2.56 -10.48
C ARG A 81 5.26 3.98 -10.27
N VAL A 82 4.89 4.32 -9.04
CA VAL A 82 4.51 5.68 -8.65
C VAL A 82 5.64 6.65 -9.00
N ARG A 83 6.88 6.34 -8.61
CA ARG A 83 8.03 7.21 -8.91
C ARG A 83 8.33 7.36 -10.40
N ASP A 84 8.27 6.28 -11.16
CA ASP A 84 8.49 6.30 -12.60
C ASP A 84 7.45 7.20 -13.30
N LEU A 85 6.18 7.11 -12.89
CA LEU A 85 5.09 7.92 -13.45
C LEU A 85 5.19 9.39 -13.01
N ALA A 86 5.51 9.65 -11.75
CA ALA A 86 5.72 11.00 -11.23
C ALA A 86 6.85 11.74 -11.97
N ARG A 87 8.01 11.08 -12.15
CA ARG A 87 9.12 11.65 -12.92
C ARG A 87 8.73 11.91 -14.38
N LYS A 88 8.02 10.98 -15.02
CA LYS A 88 7.58 11.15 -16.41
C LYS A 88 6.56 12.28 -16.58
N ALA A 89 5.64 12.42 -15.64
CA ALA A 89 4.60 13.46 -15.67
C ALA A 89 5.08 14.82 -15.14
N ASN A 90 6.22 14.85 -14.44
CA ASN A 90 6.73 16.00 -13.70
C ASN A 90 5.67 16.59 -12.75
N VAL A 91 5.01 15.72 -11.97
CA VAL A 91 3.93 16.06 -11.04
C VAL A 91 4.29 15.56 -9.64
N PRO A 92 4.15 16.39 -8.59
CA PRO A 92 4.42 15.97 -7.22
C PRO A 92 3.38 14.96 -6.74
N VAL A 93 3.82 14.05 -5.88
CA VAL A 93 2.99 13.03 -5.25
C VAL A 93 2.82 13.35 -3.77
N LEU A 94 1.58 13.40 -3.31
CA LEU A 94 1.21 13.60 -1.91
C LEU A 94 0.61 12.29 -1.37
N ALA A 95 1.19 11.70 -0.33
CA ALA A 95 0.60 10.57 0.38
C ALA A 95 -0.20 11.07 1.58
N PHE A 96 -1.36 10.45 1.79
CA PHE A 96 -2.22 10.66 2.96
C PHE A 96 -2.50 9.30 3.59
N CYS A 97 -1.93 9.07 4.76
CA CYS A 97 -2.15 7.89 5.58
C CYS A 97 -3.47 8.06 6.33
N GLU A 98 -4.41 7.14 6.12
CA GLU A 98 -5.67 7.06 6.89
C GLU A 98 -5.42 6.30 8.20
N ASP A 99 -6.24 5.30 8.55
CA ASP A 99 -6.15 4.62 9.84
C ASP A 99 -4.78 3.96 10.05
N VAL A 100 -4.27 3.28 9.01
CA VAL A 100 -2.95 2.65 9.05
C VAL A 100 -2.17 2.81 7.74
N ALA A 101 -0.89 3.12 7.85
CA ALA A 101 0.09 2.97 6.78
C ALA A 101 1.37 2.38 7.37
N ALA A 102 1.34 1.07 7.60
CA ALA A 102 2.37 0.33 8.31
C ALA A 102 3.09 -0.66 7.38
N SER A 103 4.37 -0.95 7.64
CA SER A 103 5.19 -1.89 6.88
C SER A 103 5.13 -1.56 5.38
N GLY A 104 4.70 -2.49 4.51
CA GLY A 104 4.48 -2.21 3.08
C GLY A 104 3.61 -0.98 2.80
N GLY A 105 2.64 -0.63 3.66
CA GLY A 105 1.85 0.60 3.53
C GLY A 105 2.71 1.85 3.69
N TYR A 106 3.65 1.84 4.65
CA TYR A 106 4.62 2.92 4.83
C TYR A 106 5.64 2.97 3.67
N TRP A 107 6.00 1.82 3.08
CA TRP A 107 6.81 1.78 1.85
C TRP A 107 6.15 2.58 0.72
N LEU A 108 4.84 2.40 0.54
CA LEU A 108 4.06 3.15 -0.45
C LEU A 108 4.01 4.64 -0.09
N ALA A 109 3.80 4.99 1.18
CA ALA A 109 3.79 6.37 1.65
C ALA A 109 5.14 7.06 1.38
N ALA A 110 6.25 6.42 1.72
CA ALA A 110 7.61 6.89 1.43
C ALA A 110 7.89 7.06 -0.07
N SER A 111 7.10 6.45 -0.96
CA SER A 111 7.23 6.69 -2.39
C SER A 111 6.66 8.05 -2.83
N ALA A 112 5.89 8.75 -2.00
CA ALA A 112 5.45 10.11 -2.27
C ALA A 112 6.58 11.14 -2.06
N ASP A 113 6.36 12.37 -2.51
CA ASP A 113 7.27 13.50 -2.25
C ASP A 113 7.01 14.13 -0.87
N GLU A 114 5.75 14.08 -0.43
CA GLU A 114 5.31 14.49 0.91
C GLU A 114 4.30 13.48 1.47
N ILE A 115 4.33 13.28 2.78
CA ILE A 115 3.50 12.32 3.51
C ILE A 115 2.75 13.05 4.62
N TYR A 116 1.44 12.86 4.67
CA TYR A 116 0.55 13.44 5.67
C TYR A 116 -0.26 12.33 6.33
N ALA A 117 -0.67 12.56 7.58
CA ALA A 117 -1.53 11.63 8.30
C ALA A 117 -2.44 12.37 9.29
N ASN A 118 -3.43 11.66 9.84
CA ASN A 118 -4.11 12.14 11.05
C ASN A 118 -3.17 11.95 12.26
N ALA A 119 -3.36 12.75 13.31
CA ALA A 119 -2.61 12.61 14.56
C ALA A 119 -2.70 11.20 15.16
N ALA A 120 -3.84 10.53 15.00
CA ALA A 120 -4.11 9.19 15.51
C ALA A 120 -3.79 8.06 14.50
N SER A 121 -3.42 8.38 13.25
CA SER A 121 -3.02 7.37 12.27
C SER A 121 -1.85 6.53 12.77
N VAL A 122 -1.82 5.24 12.43
CA VAL A 122 -0.70 4.36 12.76
C VAL A 122 0.25 4.27 11.56
N VAL A 123 1.51 4.67 11.73
CA VAL A 123 2.52 4.66 10.67
C VAL A 123 3.83 4.03 11.14
N GLY A 124 4.72 3.69 10.21
CA GLY A 124 6.00 3.03 10.50
C GLY A 124 5.90 1.52 10.30
N SER A 125 6.21 0.73 11.33
CA SER A 125 6.38 -0.72 11.24
C SER A 125 7.42 -1.11 10.18
N ILE A 126 8.54 -0.38 10.16
CA ILE A 126 9.63 -0.59 9.20
C ILE A 126 10.43 -1.80 9.64
N GLY A 127 10.11 -2.95 9.07
CA GLY A 127 10.68 -4.23 9.45
C GLY A 127 10.10 -5.37 8.61
N VAL A 128 10.64 -6.57 8.80
CA VAL A 128 10.26 -7.78 8.07
C VAL A 128 9.93 -8.88 9.06
N VAL A 129 8.79 -9.53 8.88
CA VAL A 129 8.34 -10.61 9.75
C VAL A 129 7.96 -11.84 8.94
N SER A 130 8.22 -13.01 9.52
CA SER A 130 7.66 -14.29 9.10
C SER A 130 7.08 -14.93 10.35
N ALA A 131 5.87 -15.47 10.26
CA ALA A 131 5.17 -16.08 11.37
C ALA A 131 4.51 -17.39 10.93
N GLY A 132 4.48 -18.36 11.83
CA GLY A 132 3.91 -19.68 11.60
C GLY A 132 3.80 -20.47 12.91
N PHE A 133 3.32 -21.71 12.81
CA PHE A 133 3.15 -22.60 13.95
C PHE A 133 4.00 -23.85 13.77
N GLY A 134 4.51 -24.38 14.88
CA GLY A 134 5.05 -25.74 14.97
C GLY A 134 3.96 -26.74 15.38
N PHE A 135 3.83 -27.83 14.64
CA PHE A 135 2.86 -28.90 14.79
C PHE A 135 3.49 -30.28 15.00
N ASP A 136 4.82 -30.35 15.10
CA ASP A 136 5.59 -31.57 15.37
C ASP A 136 5.04 -32.37 16.56
N ARG A 137 4.83 -31.70 17.71
CA ARG A 137 4.25 -32.32 18.92
C ARG A 137 2.77 -32.66 18.77
N ALA A 138 2.05 -31.97 17.90
CA ALA A 138 0.63 -32.24 17.67
C ALA A 138 0.45 -33.52 16.87
N ILE A 139 1.24 -33.71 15.80
CA ILE A 139 1.16 -34.91 14.96
C ILE A 139 1.66 -36.16 15.69
N GLU A 140 2.68 -36.01 16.55
CA GLU A 140 3.16 -37.09 17.42
C GLU A 140 2.04 -37.60 18.35
N LYS A 141 1.33 -36.69 19.03
CA LYS A 141 0.20 -37.04 19.91
C LYS A 141 -0.97 -37.69 19.17
N LEU A 142 -1.15 -37.35 17.90
CA LEU A 142 -2.22 -37.89 17.07
C LEU A 142 -1.83 -39.20 16.38
N GLY A 143 -0.59 -39.69 16.54
CA GLY A 143 -0.10 -40.88 15.88
C GLY A 143 0.02 -40.73 14.36
N VAL A 144 0.28 -39.51 13.87
CA VAL A 144 0.36 -39.19 12.45
C VAL A 144 1.81 -39.28 11.97
N ASP A 145 2.08 -40.20 11.04
CA ASP A 145 3.38 -40.33 10.38
C ASP A 145 3.59 -39.26 9.30
N ARG A 146 4.61 -38.41 9.49
CA ARG A 146 5.08 -37.51 8.44
C ARG A 146 6.06 -38.22 7.51
N ARG A 147 5.69 -38.41 6.23
CA ARG A 147 6.55 -39.00 5.18
C ARG A 147 6.93 -37.94 4.14
N VAL A 148 8.20 -37.55 4.10
CA VAL A 148 8.71 -36.50 3.20
C VAL A 148 9.92 -37.02 2.44
N TYR A 149 9.92 -36.87 1.12
CA TYR A 149 11.01 -37.26 0.24
C TYR A 149 11.38 -36.06 -0.64
N THR A 150 12.63 -35.61 -0.58
CA THR A 150 13.07 -34.41 -1.32
C THR A 150 14.41 -34.56 -2.00
N ALA A 151 14.59 -33.81 -3.09
CA ALA A 151 15.86 -33.59 -3.74
C ALA A 151 16.34 -32.14 -3.46
N GLY A 152 17.60 -31.99 -3.05
CA GLY A 152 18.21 -30.73 -2.63
C GLY A 152 18.15 -30.51 -1.11
N THR A 153 19.30 -30.19 -0.52
CA THR A 153 19.52 -30.15 0.95
C THR A 153 18.55 -29.23 1.69
N ASN A 154 18.14 -28.12 1.06
CA ASN A 154 17.30 -27.09 1.69
C ASN A 154 15.83 -27.15 1.24
N LYS A 155 15.39 -28.24 0.59
CA LYS A 155 14.07 -28.30 -0.05
C LYS A 155 12.90 -28.49 0.93
N MET A 156 13.18 -28.56 2.23
CA MET A 156 12.21 -28.66 3.34
C MET A 156 12.63 -27.84 4.57
N ILE A 157 13.33 -26.71 4.38
CA ILE A 157 13.65 -25.83 5.51
C ILE A 157 12.37 -25.27 6.13
N LEU A 158 12.39 -25.06 7.45
CA LEU A 158 11.25 -24.48 8.20
C LEU A 158 9.95 -25.29 8.06
N ASP A 159 10.08 -26.61 7.97
CA ASP A 159 8.94 -27.51 7.97
C ASP A 159 8.18 -27.42 9.31
N PRO A 160 6.91 -26.99 9.32
CA PRO A 160 6.17 -26.78 10.57
C PRO A 160 5.88 -28.08 11.32
N PHE A 161 6.11 -29.24 10.73
CA PHE A 161 5.87 -30.54 11.36
C PHE A 161 7.15 -31.26 11.79
N GLN A 162 8.30 -30.58 11.73
CA GLN A 162 9.55 -31.03 12.34
C GLN A 162 9.94 -30.07 13.46
N ALA A 163 10.79 -30.54 14.37
CA ALA A 163 11.45 -29.66 15.32
C ALA A 163 12.27 -28.60 14.54
N GLU A 164 12.23 -27.36 15.04
CA GLU A 164 12.94 -26.24 14.44
C GLU A 164 14.46 -26.47 14.48
N LYS A 165 15.15 -26.12 13.38
CA LYS A 165 16.60 -26.24 13.26
C LYS A 165 17.23 -24.85 13.26
N ASP A 166 18.24 -24.65 14.11
CA ASP A 166 18.97 -23.39 14.20
C ASP A 166 19.55 -22.93 12.85
N THR A 167 19.97 -23.88 12.01
CA THR A 167 20.48 -23.58 10.65
C THR A 167 19.41 -23.01 9.73
N ASP A 168 18.17 -23.49 9.84
CA ASP A 168 17.03 -23.02 9.04
C ASP A 168 16.62 -21.62 9.50
N VAL A 169 16.60 -21.41 10.83
CA VAL A 169 16.34 -20.10 11.45
C VAL A 169 17.40 -19.08 11.06
N ALA A 170 18.68 -19.45 11.10
CA ALA A 170 19.77 -18.58 10.69
C ALA A 170 19.64 -18.17 9.21
N ARG A 171 19.26 -19.11 8.33
CA ARG A 171 19.00 -18.84 6.91
C ARG A 171 17.81 -17.89 6.73
N LEU A 172 16.72 -18.10 7.47
CA LEU A 172 15.55 -17.20 7.43
C LEU A 172 15.91 -15.79 7.90
N LYS A 173 16.65 -15.67 9.01
CA LYS A 173 17.10 -14.38 9.54
C LYS A 173 18.01 -13.63 8.56
N SER A 174 18.91 -14.34 7.88
CA SER A 174 19.74 -13.74 6.81
C SER A 174 18.88 -13.17 5.69
N LEU A 175 17.90 -13.95 5.20
CA LEU A 175 16.97 -13.48 4.16
C LEU A 175 16.15 -12.27 4.63
N GLN A 176 15.65 -12.29 5.86
CA GLN A 176 14.90 -11.17 6.43
C GLN A 176 15.77 -9.92 6.59
N ALA A 177 17.03 -10.06 6.99
CA ALA A 177 17.98 -8.96 7.09
C ALA A 177 18.22 -8.31 5.72
N GLU A 178 18.40 -9.11 4.65
CA GLU A 178 18.54 -8.59 3.28
C GLU A 178 17.32 -7.78 2.83
N ILE A 179 16.10 -8.30 3.08
CA ILE A 179 14.86 -7.59 2.74
C ILE A 179 14.72 -6.31 3.60
N HIS A 180 15.08 -6.39 4.88
CA HIS A 180 15.00 -5.25 5.77
C HIS A 180 15.94 -4.12 5.35
N GLN A 181 17.18 -4.45 4.95
CA GLN A 181 18.13 -3.47 4.41
C GLN A 181 17.59 -2.76 3.15
N GLN A 182 16.87 -3.47 2.27
CA GLN A 182 16.21 -2.84 1.13
C GLN A 182 15.13 -1.84 1.57
N PHE A 183 14.39 -2.16 2.63
CA PHE A 183 13.39 -1.26 3.18
C PHE A 183 14.03 -0.01 3.82
N ILE A 184 15.07 -0.20 4.63
CA ILE A 184 15.85 0.89 5.23
C ILE A 184 16.37 1.82 4.13
N ALA A 185 16.96 1.26 3.08
CA ALA A 185 17.49 2.02 1.95
C ALA A 185 16.41 2.86 1.27
N HIS A 186 15.25 2.25 0.96
CA HIS A 186 14.11 2.96 0.36
C HIS A 186 13.62 4.11 1.24
N VAL A 187 13.41 3.88 2.54
CA VAL A 187 12.94 4.94 3.45
C VAL A 187 13.99 6.03 3.60
N THR A 188 15.25 5.68 3.81
CA THR A 188 16.35 6.64 4.00
C THR A 188 16.53 7.53 2.78
N GLU A 189 16.56 6.94 1.57
CA GLU A 189 16.63 7.67 0.31
C GLU A 189 15.45 8.63 0.17
N ARG A 190 14.23 8.14 0.41
CA ARG A 190 13.00 8.90 0.15
C ARG A 190 12.70 9.98 1.18
N ARG A 191 13.06 9.76 2.44
CA ARG A 191 12.94 10.80 3.47
C ARG A 191 14.05 11.84 3.36
N GLY A 192 15.14 11.59 2.62
CA GLY A 192 16.09 12.62 2.16
C GLY A 192 16.71 13.44 3.30
N GLY A 193 17.06 12.79 4.41
CA GLY A 193 17.62 13.44 5.60
C GLY A 193 16.59 14.06 6.55
N LYS A 194 15.28 13.89 6.31
CA LYS A 194 14.22 14.37 7.22
C LYS A 194 14.07 13.53 8.49
N LEU A 195 14.62 12.31 8.52
CA LEU A 195 14.54 11.42 9.70
C LEU A 195 15.29 12.05 10.87
N LYS A 196 14.65 12.07 12.04
CA LYS A 196 15.19 12.66 13.28
C LYS A 196 15.31 11.68 14.44
N GLY A 197 14.58 10.56 14.38
CA GLY A 197 14.63 9.52 15.40
C GLY A 197 15.94 8.74 15.40
N ASP A 198 16.15 7.97 16.46
CA ASP A 198 17.25 7.00 16.53
C ASP A 198 17.12 5.95 15.41
N HIS A 199 18.23 5.65 14.74
CA HIS A 199 18.23 4.74 13.60
C HIS A 199 17.68 3.36 13.97
N ASP A 200 18.12 2.79 15.10
CA ASP A 200 17.75 1.43 15.47
C ASP A 200 16.31 1.34 15.95
N ASP A 201 15.78 2.40 16.58
CA ASP A 201 14.37 2.49 16.93
C ASP A 201 13.48 2.64 15.69
N LEU A 202 13.82 3.54 14.76
CA LEU A 202 13.06 3.79 13.53
C LEU A 202 12.94 2.53 12.65
N PHE A 203 13.98 1.70 12.64
CA PHE A 203 14.05 0.48 11.83
C PHE A 203 13.89 -0.80 12.66
N SER A 204 13.39 -0.72 13.90
CA SER A 204 13.13 -1.89 14.75
C SER A 204 11.90 -2.70 14.34
N GLY A 205 11.02 -2.12 13.53
CA GLY A 205 9.66 -2.61 13.29
C GLY A 205 8.61 -2.00 14.23
N ALA A 206 8.98 -1.06 15.08
CA ALA A 206 8.04 -0.25 15.87
C ALA A 206 7.13 0.60 14.97
N PHE A 207 5.99 1.01 15.52
CA PHE A 207 5.02 1.88 14.87
C PHE A 207 4.62 3.01 15.81
N TRP A 208 4.18 4.11 15.23
CA TRP A 208 3.93 5.36 15.93
C TRP A 208 2.62 5.96 15.49
N THR A 209 2.06 6.82 16.35
CA THR A 209 0.98 7.71 15.96
C THR A 209 1.47 8.73 14.94
N GLY A 210 0.57 9.30 14.15
CA GLY A 210 0.90 10.36 13.20
C GLY A 210 1.55 11.57 13.90
N ALA A 211 1.10 11.92 15.11
CA ALA A 211 1.71 12.98 15.91
C ALA A 211 3.20 12.73 16.18
N THR A 212 3.54 11.56 16.74
CA THR A 212 4.93 11.16 16.99
C THR A 212 5.72 11.00 15.69
N ALA A 213 5.09 10.52 14.63
CA ALA A 213 5.74 10.33 13.33
C ALA A 213 6.23 11.63 12.68
N VAL A 214 5.56 12.77 12.93
CA VAL A 214 6.05 14.09 12.53
C VAL A 214 7.35 14.43 13.26
N GLU A 215 7.39 14.20 14.57
CA GLU A 215 8.56 14.47 15.41
C GLU A 215 9.77 13.63 14.99
N LEU A 216 9.53 12.36 14.64
CA LEU A 216 10.54 11.41 14.15
C LEU A 216 10.96 11.66 12.69
N GLY A 217 10.23 12.50 11.95
CA GLY A 217 10.50 12.78 10.54
C GLY A 217 10.04 11.70 9.56
N LEU A 218 9.24 10.74 10.04
CA LEU A 218 8.61 9.70 9.23
C LEU A 218 7.55 10.27 8.29
N ILE A 219 6.83 11.30 8.73
CA ILE A 219 5.88 12.05 7.89
C ILE A 219 6.20 13.55 7.90
N ASP A 220 5.61 14.29 6.98
CA ASP A 220 5.87 15.72 6.77
C ASP A 220 4.90 16.63 7.54
N GLY A 221 3.71 16.13 7.89
CA GLY A 221 2.77 16.90 8.70
C GLY A 221 1.46 16.18 9.00
N LEU A 222 0.61 16.85 9.76
CA LEU A 222 -0.74 16.38 10.09
C LEU A 222 -1.75 17.06 9.16
N ALA A 223 -2.43 16.27 8.32
CA ALA A 223 -3.48 16.78 7.44
C ALA A 223 -4.32 15.63 6.86
N ASP A 224 -5.58 15.92 6.53
CA ASP A 224 -6.36 15.12 5.60
C ASP A 224 -6.20 15.63 4.16
N CYS A 225 -6.54 14.78 3.18
CA CYS A 225 -6.40 15.09 1.76
C CYS A 225 -7.19 16.33 1.32
N ARG A 226 -8.43 16.48 1.81
CA ARG A 226 -9.27 17.61 1.42
C ARG A 226 -8.77 18.90 2.04
N GLY A 227 -8.45 18.89 3.33
CA GLY A 227 -7.90 20.02 4.05
C GLY A 227 -6.64 20.57 3.36
N LEU A 228 -5.63 19.72 3.15
CA LEU A 228 -4.36 20.15 2.56
C LEU A 228 -4.53 20.64 1.11
N VAL A 229 -5.34 19.96 0.30
CA VAL A 229 -5.55 20.36 -1.11
C VAL A 229 -6.30 21.70 -1.18
N THR A 230 -7.30 21.91 -0.33
CA THR A 230 -8.00 23.20 -0.24
C THR A 230 -7.08 24.32 0.20
N GLU A 231 -6.26 24.10 1.23
CA GLU A 231 -5.28 25.08 1.71
C GLU A 231 -4.24 25.43 0.63
N ARG A 232 -3.65 24.42 -0.01
CA ARG A 232 -2.49 24.59 -0.89
C ARG A 232 -2.86 25.01 -2.31
N PHE A 233 -3.97 24.52 -2.84
CA PHE A 233 -4.35 24.70 -4.25
C PHE A 233 -5.66 25.50 -4.44
N GLY A 234 -6.36 25.80 -3.34
CA GLY A 234 -7.61 26.56 -3.32
C GLY A 234 -8.86 25.68 -3.24
N ASP A 235 -9.91 26.25 -2.67
CA ASP A 235 -11.25 25.67 -2.46
C ASP A 235 -11.95 25.16 -3.74
N THR A 236 -11.61 25.75 -4.89
CA THR A 236 -12.13 25.37 -6.21
C THR A 236 -11.40 24.20 -6.85
N THR A 237 -10.37 23.65 -6.19
CA THR A 237 -9.62 22.47 -6.68
C THR A 237 -10.47 21.22 -6.61
N ASP A 238 -10.54 20.51 -7.74
CA ASP A 238 -11.30 19.27 -7.87
C ASP A 238 -10.43 18.05 -7.45
N LEU A 239 -10.94 17.29 -6.48
CA LEU A 239 -10.37 16.02 -6.05
C LEU A 239 -10.95 14.90 -6.91
N MET A 240 -10.26 14.57 -7.99
CA MET A 240 -10.74 13.60 -8.97
C MET A 240 -10.36 12.18 -8.55
N THR A 241 -11.28 11.48 -7.89
CA THR A 241 -11.07 10.07 -7.51
C THR A 241 -11.00 9.17 -8.75
N ILE A 242 -9.92 8.38 -8.84
CA ILE A 242 -9.67 7.47 -9.96
C ILE A 242 -10.16 6.07 -9.58
N GLU A 243 -11.40 5.79 -9.95
CA GLU A 243 -12.02 4.49 -9.73
C GLU A 243 -11.35 3.36 -10.53
N PRO A 244 -11.26 2.13 -9.98
CA PRO A 244 -10.90 0.94 -10.73
C PRO A 244 -11.82 0.74 -11.95
N LYS A 245 -11.28 0.19 -13.04
CA LYS A 245 -12.11 -0.14 -14.21
C LYS A 245 -13.16 -1.18 -13.82
N LYS A 246 -14.44 -0.80 -13.84
CA LYS A 246 -15.55 -1.75 -13.74
C LYS A 246 -15.48 -2.72 -14.93
N ARG A 247 -15.40 -4.03 -14.66
CA ARG A 247 -15.52 -5.05 -15.72
C ARG A 247 -16.97 -5.03 -16.20
N LEU A 248 -17.24 -4.37 -17.33
CA LEU A 248 -18.59 -4.17 -17.88
C LEU A 248 -19.27 -5.47 -18.38
N PHE A 249 -18.62 -6.63 -18.28
CA PHE A 249 -19.15 -7.93 -18.72
C PHE A 249 -19.24 -8.95 -17.56
N GLY A 250 -19.77 -8.53 -16.42
CA GLY A 250 -20.09 -9.43 -15.29
C GLY A 250 -21.52 -9.30 -14.77
N GLY A 251 -22.34 -8.43 -15.36
CA GLY A 251 -23.75 -8.24 -15.01
C GLY A 251 -24.64 -8.83 -16.09
N PHE A 252 -25.64 -9.62 -15.68
CA PHE A 252 -26.61 -10.36 -16.49
C PHE A 252 -26.14 -11.70 -17.09
N GLY A 253 -25.72 -12.64 -16.25
CA GLY A 253 -25.61 -14.05 -16.68
C GLY A 253 -24.94 -15.05 -15.72
N GLY A 254 -24.47 -14.63 -14.54
CA GLY A 254 -23.75 -15.53 -13.62
C GLY A 254 -24.67 -16.56 -12.97
N LEU A 255 -24.38 -17.84 -13.22
CA LEU A 255 -24.95 -19.00 -12.52
C LEU A 255 -24.96 -18.78 -10.99
N PRO A 256 -25.99 -19.21 -10.24
CA PRO A 256 -26.13 -18.97 -8.79
C PRO A 256 -24.87 -19.32 -7.97
N GLY A 257 -24.11 -20.35 -8.38
CA GLY A 257 -22.88 -20.76 -7.72
C GLY A 257 -21.72 -19.76 -7.81
N MET A 258 -21.62 -18.94 -8.87
CA MET A 258 -20.57 -17.92 -9.00
C MET A 258 -20.80 -16.71 -8.08
N GLN A 259 -22.05 -16.38 -7.77
CA GLN A 259 -22.36 -15.29 -6.84
C GLN A 259 -22.04 -15.70 -5.39
N ALA A 260 -22.35 -16.94 -5.02
CA ALA A 260 -22.03 -17.48 -3.70
C ALA A 260 -20.50 -17.55 -3.46
N GLY A 261 -19.73 -18.02 -4.44
CA GLY A 261 -18.26 -18.07 -4.33
C GLY A 261 -17.63 -16.69 -4.12
N ARG A 262 -18.11 -15.68 -4.85
CA ARG A 262 -17.61 -14.31 -4.73
C ARG A 262 -17.88 -13.67 -3.36
N LEU A 263 -19.05 -13.93 -2.76
CA LEU A 263 -19.38 -13.44 -1.42
C LEU A 263 -18.49 -14.08 -0.34
N VAL A 264 -18.19 -15.37 -0.48
CA VAL A 264 -17.27 -16.07 0.44
C VAL A 264 -15.85 -15.52 0.33
N GLU A 265 -15.37 -15.25 -0.89
CA GLU A 265 -14.06 -14.64 -1.13
C GLU A 265 -13.95 -13.24 -0.50
N GLU A 266 -14.94 -12.36 -0.73
CA GLU A 266 -14.98 -11.02 -0.14
C GLU A 266 -14.98 -11.08 1.40
N ALA A 267 -15.69 -12.05 1.99
CA ALA A 267 -15.71 -12.24 3.45
C ALA A 267 -14.35 -12.72 4.00
N VAL A 268 -13.66 -13.61 3.30
CA VAL A 268 -12.32 -14.10 3.69
C VAL A 268 -11.30 -12.95 3.63
N ASP A 269 -11.31 -12.16 2.56
CA ASP A 269 -10.38 -11.03 2.42
C ASP A 269 -10.60 -10.00 3.55
N VAL A 270 -11.85 -9.67 3.89
CA VAL A 270 -12.18 -8.80 5.03
C VAL A 270 -11.72 -9.39 6.37
N ALA A 271 -11.89 -10.70 6.57
CA ALA A 271 -11.46 -11.37 7.80
C ALA A 271 -9.94 -11.34 7.98
N VAL A 272 -9.19 -11.58 6.90
CA VAL A 272 -7.72 -11.50 6.89
C VAL A 272 -7.26 -10.07 7.15
N GLU A 273 -7.88 -9.10 6.48
CA GLU A 273 -7.56 -7.68 6.69
C GLU A 273 -7.82 -7.27 8.14
N ARG A 274 -8.99 -7.60 8.71
CA ARG A 274 -9.28 -7.34 10.13
C ARG A 274 -8.31 -8.02 11.08
N ALA A 275 -7.92 -9.26 10.82
CA ALA A 275 -6.92 -9.93 11.65
C ALA A 275 -5.56 -9.22 11.62
N LEU A 276 -5.17 -8.65 10.48
CA LEU A 276 -3.95 -7.86 10.34
C LEU A 276 -4.07 -6.45 10.93
N LEU A 277 -5.26 -5.87 10.92
CA LEU A 277 -5.55 -4.57 11.54
C LEU A 277 -5.64 -4.65 13.06
N ALA A 278 -6.12 -5.77 13.61
CA ALA A 278 -6.26 -5.98 15.05
C ALA A 278 -4.94 -5.82 15.82
N ARG A 279 -3.78 -6.11 15.19
CA ARG A 279 -2.45 -5.88 15.79
C ARG A 279 -2.14 -4.40 16.05
N PHE A 280 -2.86 -3.49 15.39
CA PHE A 280 -2.76 -2.05 15.53
C PHE A 280 -3.89 -1.45 16.38
N GLY A 281 -4.76 -2.29 16.96
CA GLY A 281 -5.90 -1.85 17.75
C GLY A 281 -7.09 -1.33 16.93
N LEU A 282 -7.18 -1.76 15.65
CA LEU A 282 -8.21 -1.38 14.69
C LEU A 282 -9.14 -2.56 14.34
#